data_AF-A0A6N6L478-F1
#
_entry.id   AF-A0A6N6L478-F1
#
_cell.length_a   1.000
_cell.length_b   1.000
_cell.length_c   1.000
_cell.angle_alpha   90.00
_cell.angle_beta   90.00
_cell.angle_gamma   90.00
#
_symmetry.space_group_name_H-M   'P 1'
#
loop_
_entity.id
_entity.type
_entity.pdbx_description
1 polymer ?
#
loop_
_entity_poly.entity_id
_entity_poly.type
_entity_poly.pdbx_seq_one_letter_code
_entity_poly.pdbx_strand_id
1 'polypeptide(L)'
;MNQKNMLWFGGGAVAMVVVCCVGFLFLSALGNAGDPANNNPPVQVGQANEPESTQAPVEVEQVSEPEPSPTQIPTFVPTVTAFPTPPPPAEVPAAPPADTQSQNLVSYANEIAPILEAILEIAKRDGEILQASEDNDSVLCDGRLSADNLAMQAHLIQVDGITPPSNGTQIHDQLVSSGDAWEEAMENVELFCDTGNGLYKIPAALKFWESAALFQDAANRFWLLLISEGLEAYVNR
;
A
#
# COMPACT_ATOMS: atom_id res chain seq x y z
N MET A 1 -6.34 2.62 -28.61
CA MET A 1 -6.13 2.75 -27.15
C MET A 1 -5.14 1.68 -26.73
N ASN A 2 -3.94 2.09 -26.30
CA ASN A 2 -2.87 1.17 -25.91
C ASN A 2 -3.17 0.58 -24.53
N GLN A 3 -2.97 -0.73 -24.40
CA GLN A 3 -3.25 -1.55 -23.22
C GLN A 3 -2.52 -1.06 -21.94
N LYS A 4 -1.45 -0.25 -22.08
CA LYS A 4 -0.70 0.36 -20.97
C LYS A 4 -1.51 1.41 -20.18
N ASN A 5 -2.43 2.13 -20.83
CA ASN A 5 -3.21 3.17 -20.13
C ASN A 5 -4.33 2.59 -19.25
N MET A 6 -4.69 1.32 -19.45
CA MET A 6 -5.75 0.66 -18.69
C MET A 6 -5.25 0.08 -17.35
N LEU A 7 -3.93 -0.15 -17.20
CA LEU A 7 -3.34 -0.54 -15.91
C LEU A 7 -3.32 0.62 -14.90
N TRP A 8 -3.18 1.87 -15.35
CA TRP A 8 -3.06 3.03 -14.47
C TRP A 8 -4.38 3.43 -13.78
N PHE A 9 -5.52 3.30 -14.47
CA PHE A 9 -6.83 3.52 -13.83
C PHE A 9 -7.21 2.40 -12.83
N GLY A 10 -6.57 1.23 -12.90
CA GLY A 10 -6.77 0.13 -11.95
C GLY A 10 -5.89 0.19 -10.70
N GLY A 11 -4.78 0.93 -10.74
CA GLY A 11 -3.78 1.00 -9.66
C GLY A 11 -4.33 1.59 -8.36
N GLY A 12 -5.23 2.57 -8.43
CA GLY A 12 -5.84 3.19 -7.25
C GLY A 12 -6.69 2.20 -6.42
N ALA A 13 -7.36 1.25 -7.07
CA ALA A 13 -8.14 0.23 -6.37
C ALA A 13 -7.26 -0.86 -5.76
N VAL A 14 -6.16 -1.25 -6.42
CA VAL A 14 -5.25 -2.28 -5.91
C VAL A 14 -4.40 -1.75 -4.75
N ALA A 15 -3.90 -0.51 -4.83
CA ALA A 15 -3.18 0.13 -3.73
C ALA A 15 -4.07 0.31 -2.48
N MET A 16 -5.35 0.62 -2.67
CA MET A 16 -6.31 0.71 -1.56
C MET A 16 -6.58 -0.64 -0.90
N VAL A 17 -6.60 -1.74 -1.67
CA VAL A 17 -6.76 -3.10 -1.13
C VAL A 17 -5.52 -3.54 -0.36
N VAL A 18 -4.31 -3.26 -0.84
CA VAL A 18 -3.07 -3.58 -0.12
C VAL A 18 -2.97 -2.80 1.19
N VAL A 19 -3.29 -1.50 1.20
CA VAL A 19 -3.27 -0.67 2.41
C VAL A 19 -4.37 -1.08 3.40
N CYS A 20 -5.57 -1.44 2.93
CA CYS A 20 -6.62 -1.98 3.81
C CYS A 20 -6.24 -3.34 4.41
N CYS A 21 -5.61 -4.22 3.63
CA CYS A 21 -5.21 -5.54 4.13
C CYS A 21 -4.04 -5.45 5.12
N VAL A 22 -3.04 -4.59 4.88
CA VAL A 22 -1.91 -4.40 5.81
C VAL A 22 -2.37 -3.66 7.07
N GLY A 23 -3.25 -2.66 6.97
CA GLY A 23 -3.78 -1.92 8.12
C GLY A 23 -4.67 -2.77 9.05
N PHE A 24 -5.44 -3.72 8.51
CA PHE A 24 -6.25 -4.63 9.32
C PHE A 24 -5.41 -5.66 10.09
N LEU A 25 -4.26 -6.07 9.56
CA LEU A 25 -3.40 -7.07 10.18
C LEU A 25 -2.59 -6.51 11.37
N PHE A 26 -2.19 -5.24 11.32
CA PHE A 26 -1.51 -4.58 12.44
C PHE A 26 -2.38 -4.41 13.69
N LEU A 27 -3.69 -4.25 13.53
CA LEU A 27 -4.61 -4.15 14.68
C LEU A 27 -4.70 -5.47 15.47
N SER A 28 -4.49 -6.61 14.80
CA SER A 28 -4.49 -7.95 15.43
C SER A 28 -3.17 -8.26 16.16
N ALA A 29 -2.02 -7.79 15.67
CA ALA A 29 -0.72 -8.06 16.28
C ALA A 29 -0.50 -7.31 17.61
N LEU A 30 -1.05 -6.10 17.76
CA LEU A 30 -1.02 -5.34 19.02
C LEU A 30 -1.90 -5.96 20.13
N GLY A 31 -2.80 -6.88 19.79
CA GLY A 31 -3.68 -7.56 20.75
C GLY A 31 -3.04 -8.73 21.50
N ASN A 32 -1.84 -9.18 21.13
CA ASN A 32 -1.24 -10.41 21.66
C ASN A 32 0.20 -10.25 22.20
N ALA A 33 0.62 -9.02 22.52
CA ALA A 33 1.86 -8.79 23.27
C ALA A 33 1.64 -9.17 24.75
N GLY A 34 1.67 -10.47 25.04
CA GLY A 34 1.79 -11.01 26.40
C GLY A 34 3.14 -10.64 27.01
N ASP A 35 3.11 -10.16 28.25
CA ASP A 35 4.24 -9.70 29.08
C ASP A 35 5.51 -10.56 28.94
N PRO A 36 6.64 -9.98 28.47
CA PRO A 36 7.95 -10.58 28.67
C PRO A 36 8.55 -10.04 29.98
N ALA A 37 8.82 -10.98 30.91
CA ALA A 37 9.67 -10.86 32.09
C ALA A 37 9.00 -10.47 33.43
N ASN A 38 8.57 -11.48 34.19
CA ASN A 38 8.64 -11.44 35.65
C ASN A 38 9.40 -12.68 36.16
N ASN A 39 10.72 -12.54 36.29
CA ASN A 39 11.56 -13.47 37.04
C ASN A 39 11.50 -13.10 38.53
N ASN A 40 10.53 -13.66 39.26
CA ASN A 40 10.55 -13.68 40.71
C ASN A 40 10.35 -15.13 41.22
N PRO A 41 11.10 -15.57 42.26
CA PRO A 41 10.97 -16.89 42.84
C PRO A 41 9.62 -17.04 43.59
N PRO A 42 9.14 -18.28 43.81
CA PRO A 42 7.78 -18.53 44.25
C PRO A 42 7.59 -18.10 45.71
N VAL A 43 6.78 -17.06 45.92
CA VAL A 43 6.20 -16.75 47.22
C VAL A 43 4.89 -17.52 47.33
N GLN A 44 4.87 -18.57 48.16
CA GLN A 44 3.64 -19.26 48.55
C GLN A 44 2.78 -18.32 49.41
N VAL A 45 1.68 -17.81 48.85
CA VAL A 45 0.61 -17.17 49.62
C VAL A 45 -0.72 -17.74 49.18
N GLY A 46 -1.39 -18.38 50.15
CA GLY A 46 -2.80 -18.16 50.40
C GLY A 46 -3.77 -18.55 49.30
N GLN A 47 -4.11 -19.83 49.30
CA GLN A 47 -5.32 -20.41 48.72
C GLN A 47 -6.57 -19.61 49.15
N ALA A 48 -7.15 -18.85 48.21
CA ALA A 48 -8.50 -18.32 48.31
C ALA A 48 -9.31 -18.94 47.17
N ASN A 49 -10.36 -19.66 47.56
CA ASN A 49 -11.23 -20.44 46.69
C ASN A 49 -11.96 -19.53 45.68
N GLU A 50 -11.77 -19.76 44.39
CA GLU A 50 -12.71 -19.34 43.35
C GLU A 50 -13.79 -20.42 43.16
N PRO A 51 -15.06 -20.04 42.95
CA PRO A 51 -16.14 -20.97 42.75
C PRO A 51 -16.07 -21.62 41.36
N GLU A 52 -16.08 -22.94 41.37
CA GLU A 52 -16.28 -23.84 40.24
C GLU A 52 -17.63 -23.55 39.57
N SER A 53 -17.60 -22.86 38.42
CA SER A 53 -18.76 -22.69 37.55
C SER A 53 -18.76 -23.80 36.50
N THR A 54 -19.39 -24.92 36.84
CA THR A 54 -19.77 -25.98 35.90
C THR A 54 -20.78 -25.40 34.89
N GLN A 55 -20.32 -25.03 33.69
CA GLN A 55 -21.23 -24.85 32.55
C GLN A 55 -21.39 -26.19 31.84
N ALA A 56 -22.64 -26.65 31.78
CA ALA A 56 -23.06 -27.81 31.03
C ALA A 56 -22.84 -27.59 29.52
N PRO A 57 -22.62 -28.68 28.75
CA PRO A 57 -22.53 -28.59 27.30
C PRO A 57 -23.90 -28.15 26.75
N VAL A 58 -23.91 -27.04 26.01
CA VAL A 58 -25.08 -26.60 25.24
C VAL A 58 -25.17 -27.48 24.00
N GLU A 59 -26.13 -28.39 24.00
CA GLU A 59 -26.56 -29.16 22.84
C GLU A 59 -27.19 -28.21 21.82
N VAL A 60 -26.49 -27.97 20.70
CA VAL A 60 -27.00 -27.15 19.61
C VAL A 60 -27.95 -28.01 18.79
N GLU A 61 -29.26 -27.79 18.97
CA GLU A 61 -30.28 -28.34 18.07
C GLU A 61 -30.01 -27.85 16.64
N GLN A 62 -29.68 -28.81 15.78
CA GLN A 62 -29.47 -28.60 14.36
C GLN A 62 -30.83 -28.34 13.70
N VAL A 63 -31.18 -27.07 13.54
CA VAL A 63 -32.36 -26.66 12.77
C VAL A 63 -32.07 -26.92 11.29
N SER A 64 -32.66 -27.98 10.75
CA SER A 64 -32.65 -28.28 9.32
C SER A 64 -33.41 -27.20 8.55
N GLU A 65 -32.67 -26.36 7.83
CA GLU A 65 -33.19 -25.37 6.90
C GLU A 65 -33.85 -26.09 5.70
N PRO A 66 -35.08 -25.72 5.30
CA PRO A 66 -35.75 -26.35 4.17
C PRO A 66 -35.09 -25.94 2.84
N GLU A 67 -34.78 -26.95 2.03
CA GLU A 67 -34.22 -26.83 0.69
C GLU A 67 -35.13 -25.98 -0.22
N PRO A 68 -34.63 -24.87 -0.81
CA PRO A 68 -35.46 -24.00 -1.65
C PRO A 68 -35.76 -24.69 -2.99
N SER A 69 -37.06 -24.75 -3.35
CA SER A 69 -37.51 -25.23 -4.65
C SER A 69 -36.96 -24.39 -5.81
N PRO A 70 -36.64 -25.01 -6.96
CA PRO A 70 -36.06 -24.31 -8.10
C PRO A 70 -37.08 -23.32 -8.68
N THR A 71 -36.84 -22.03 -8.45
CA THR A 71 -37.59 -20.94 -9.08
C THR A 71 -37.19 -20.89 -10.55
N GLN A 72 -38.15 -21.16 -11.45
CA GLN A 72 -37.94 -21.02 -12.89
C GLN A 72 -37.73 -19.55 -13.22
N ILE A 73 -36.49 -19.17 -13.53
CA ILE A 73 -36.14 -17.84 -14.00
C ILE A 73 -36.57 -17.74 -15.48
N PRO A 74 -37.43 -16.80 -15.86
CA PRO A 74 -37.77 -16.57 -17.26
C PRO A 74 -36.53 -16.18 -18.06
N THR A 75 -36.22 -16.93 -19.11
CA THR A 75 -35.14 -16.64 -20.05
C THR A 75 -35.50 -15.39 -20.85
N PHE A 76 -35.06 -14.22 -20.39
CA PHE A 76 -35.03 -13.02 -21.21
C PHE A 76 -33.85 -13.12 -22.18
N VAL A 77 -34.15 -13.19 -23.48
CA VAL A 77 -33.13 -13.04 -24.52
C VAL A 77 -32.89 -11.53 -24.68
N PRO A 78 -31.72 -10.98 -24.28
CA PRO A 78 -31.44 -9.58 -24.50
C PRO A 78 -31.37 -9.31 -26.00
N THR A 79 -32.28 -8.48 -26.50
CA THR A 79 -32.16 -7.93 -27.85
C THR A 79 -31.02 -6.91 -27.79
N VAL A 80 -29.84 -7.31 -28.26
CA VAL A 80 -28.68 -6.42 -28.37
C VAL A 80 -28.96 -5.42 -29.48
N THR A 81 -29.46 -4.24 -29.13
CA THR A 81 -29.44 -3.10 -30.04
C THR A 81 -27.97 -2.72 -30.23
N ALA A 82 -27.44 -2.90 -31.43
CA ALA A 82 -26.08 -2.46 -31.76
C ALA A 82 -25.99 -0.95 -31.49
N PHE A 83 -25.20 -0.57 -30.49
CA PHE A 83 -24.85 0.83 -30.29
C PHE A 83 -24.12 1.31 -31.55
N PRO A 84 -24.49 2.47 -32.13
CA PRO A 84 -23.73 3.02 -33.23
C PRO A 84 -22.30 3.20 -32.77
N THR A 85 -21.37 2.60 -33.51
CA THR A 85 -19.94 2.73 -33.26
C THR A 85 -19.62 4.22 -33.24
N PRO A 86 -19.14 4.78 -32.11
CA PRO A 86 -18.74 6.18 -32.09
C PRO A 86 -17.69 6.39 -33.19
N PRO A 87 -17.71 7.55 -33.86
CA PRO A 87 -16.68 7.87 -34.84
C PRO A 87 -15.30 7.70 -34.19
N PRO A 88 -14.29 7.23 -34.94
CA PRO A 88 -12.93 7.14 -34.42
C PRO A 88 -12.55 8.50 -33.83
N PRO A 89 -11.89 8.54 -32.65
CA PRO A 89 -11.52 9.80 -32.00
C PRO A 89 -10.80 10.69 -33.03
N ALA A 90 -11.39 11.85 -33.29
CA ALA A 90 -10.76 12.83 -34.14
C ALA A 90 -9.52 13.36 -33.42
N GLU A 91 -8.41 13.29 -34.13
CA GLU A 91 -7.20 14.10 -33.96
C GLU A 91 -6.22 13.65 -32.86
N VAL A 92 -4.96 13.55 -33.32
CA VAL A 92 -3.77 13.68 -32.49
C VAL A 92 -4.02 14.87 -31.54
N PRO A 93 -3.97 14.68 -30.21
CA PRO A 93 -4.27 15.77 -29.30
C PRO A 93 -3.41 16.98 -29.66
N ALA A 94 -4.04 18.15 -29.63
CA ALA A 94 -3.48 19.45 -30.00
C ALA A 94 -2.08 19.66 -29.40
N ALA A 95 -1.31 20.58 -29.97
CA ALA A 95 0.01 20.93 -29.45
C ALA A 95 -0.05 21.17 -27.91
N PRO A 96 0.99 20.78 -27.16
CA PRO A 96 1.02 20.98 -25.72
C PRO A 96 0.72 22.44 -25.37
N PRO A 97 0.13 22.70 -24.18
CA PRO A 97 -0.26 24.05 -23.78
C PRO A 97 0.90 25.02 -23.97
N ALA A 98 0.61 26.21 -24.52
CA ALA A 98 1.63 27.21 -24.82
C ALA A 98 2.11 27.94 -23.56
N ASP A 99 1.42 27.79 -22.43
CA ASP A 99 1.81 28.40 -21.17
C ASP A 99 2.97 27.63 -20.53
N THR A 100 3.97 28.40 -20.07
CA THR A 100 5.19 27.86 -19.48
C THR A 100 4.92 27.03 -18.23
N GLN A 101 3.83 27.32 -17.49
CA GLN A 101 3.49 26.60 -16.27
C GLN A 101 3.07 25.15 -16.56
N SER A 102 2.15 24.94 -17.52
CA SER A 102 1.73 23.61 -17.95
C SER A 102 2.86 22.82 -18.56
N GLN A 103 3.76 23.47 -19.32
CA GLN A 103 4.95 22.80 -19.87
C GLN A 103 5.90 22.32 -18.77
N ASN A 104 6.15 23.15 -17.76
CA ASN A 104 6.97 22.77 -16.62
C ASN A 104 6.34 21.60 -15.83
N LEU A 105 5.02 21.63 -15.65
CA LEU A 105 4.31 20.53 -14.97
C LEU A 105 4.35 19.23 -15.78
N VAL A 106 4.21 19.29 -17.11
CA VAL A 106 4.37 18.12 -17.99
C VAL A 106 5.80 17.58 -17.95
N SER A 107 6.82 18.44 -17.96
CA SER A 107 8.23 18.01 -17.84
C SER A 107 8.46 17.30 -16.52
N TYR A 108 8.06 17.95 -15.42
CA TYR A 108 8.14 17.39 -14.07
C TYR A 108 7.43 16.04 -13.98
N ALA A 109 6.22 15.94 -14.55
CA ALA A 109 5.44 14.71 -14.54
C ALA A 109 6.11 13.57 -15.31
N ASN A 110 6.70 13.86 -16.47
CA ASN A 110 7.42 12.87 -17.27
C ASN A 110 8.72 12.42 -16.60
N GLU A 111 9.36 13.27 -15.81
CA GLU A 111 10.56 12.92 -15.03
C GLU A 111 10.21 12.06 -13.81
N ILE A 112 9.17 12.45 -13.05
CA ILE A 112 8.75 11.80 -11.80
C ILE A 112 8.03 10.47 -12.04
N ALA A 113 7.16 10.37 -13.05
CA ALA A 113 6.31 9.20 -13.27
C ALA A 113 7.06 7.85 -13.31
N PRO A 114 8.16 7.68 -14.08
CA PRO A 114 8.90 6.42 -14.09
C PRO A 114 9.60 6.13 -12.76
N ILE A 115 10.00 7.17 -12.02
CA ILE A 115 10.60 7.02 -10.69
C ILE A 115 9.56 6.51 -9.69
N LEU A 116 8.35 7.08 -9.69
CA LEU A 116 7.25 6.61 -8.85
C LEU A 116 6.86 5.18 -9.14
N GLU A 117 6.81 4.78 -10.41
CA GLU A 117 6.53 3.39 -10.79
C GLU A 117 7.57 2.43 -10.21
N ALA A 118 8.87 2.77 -10.32
CA ALA A 118 9.94 1.96 -9.75
C ALA A 118 9.89 1.88 -8.21
N ILE A 119 9.66 3.01 -7.54
CA ILE A 119 9.49 3.09 -6.08
C ILE A 119 8.32 2.22 -5.62
N LEU A 120 7.18 2.28 -6.30
CA LEU A 120 5.99 1.49 -5.95
C LEU A 120 6.24 -0.01 -6.10
N GLU A 121 6.96 -0.44 -7.13
CA GLU A 121 7.32 -1.85 -7.30
C GLU A 121 8.30 -2.34 -6.23
N ILE A 122 9.22 -1.49 -5.75
CA ILE A 122 10.07 -1.79 -4.60
C ILE A 122 9.23 -1.91 -3.33
N ALA A 123 8.43 -0.89 -3.02
CA ALA A 123 7.58 -0.87 -1.82
C ALA A 123 6.62 -2.06 -1.76
N LYS A 124 6.11 -2.51 -2.91
CA LYS A 124 5.29 -3.71 -3.00
C LYS A 124 6.06 -4.98 -2.63
N ARG A 125 7.26 -5.19 -3.19
CA ARG A 125 8.11 -6.35 -2.86
C ARG A 125 8.49 -6.36 -1.39
N ASP A 126 8.84 -5.20 -0.84
CA ASP A 126 9.22 -5.09 0.56
C ASP A 126 8.03 -5.28 1.50
N GLY A 127 6.84 -4.84 1.10
CA GLY A 127 5.58 -5.19 1.77
C GLY A 127 5.35 -6.70 1.85
N GLU A 128 5.63 -7.45 0.77
CA GLU A 128 5.55 -8.92 0.76
C GLU A 128 6.61 -9.56 1.67
N ILE A 129 7.81 -8.98 1.77
CA ILE A 129 8.86 -9.45 2.70
C ILE A 129 8.44 -9.20 4.16
N LEU A 130 7.93 -8.01 4.46
CA LEU A 130 7.42 -7.67 5.79
C LEU A 130 6.29 -8.62 6.20
N GLN A 131 5.35 -8.90 5.29
CA GLN A 131 4.29 -9.87 5.54
C GLN A 131 4.85 -11.28 5.82
N ALA A 132 5.82 -11.75 5.02
CA ALA A 132 6.46 -13.04 5.26
C ALA A 132 7.22 -13.10 6.61
N SER A 133 7.63 -11.95 7.14
CA SER A 133 8.31 -11.85 8.44
C SER A 133 7.39 -12.06 9.65
N GLU A 134 6.07 -12.13 9.44
CA GLU A 134 5.13 -12.50 10.51
C GLU A 134 5.37 -13.94 10.98
N ASP A 135 5.65 -14.85 10.05
CA ASP A 135 5.89 -16.27 10.32
C ASP A 135 7.38 -16.63 10.36
N ASN A 136 8.24 -15.83 9.72
CA ASN A 136 9.66 -16.11 9.61
C ASN A 136 10.53 -14.85 9.58
N ASP A 137 11.02 -14.46 10.75
CA ASP A 137 11.92 -13.31 10.95
C ASP A 137 13.17 -13.30 10.05
N SER A 138 13.69 -14.47 9.66
CA SER A 138 14.92 -14.55 8.87
C SER A 138 14.80 -13.91 7.49
N VAL A 139 13.57 -13.75 6.96
CA VAL A 139 13.33 -13.09 5.67
C VAL A 139 13.67 -11.59 5.69
N LEU A 140 13.66 -10.95 6.87
CA LEU A 140 14.07 -9.55 7.00
C LEU A 140 15.58 -9.38 6.81
N CYS A 141 16.35 -10.43 7.10
CA CYS A 141 17.80 -10.40 7.18
C CYS A 141 18.48 -11.20 6.04
N ASP A 142 17.73 -11.65 5.03
CA ASP A 142 18.26 -12.45 3.92
C ASP A 142 18.94 -11.61 2.81
N GLY A 143 18.95 -10.29 2.99
CA GLY A 143 19.60 -9.32 2.10
C GLY A 143 18.70 -8.73 1.00
N ARG A 144 17.47 -9.25 0.80
CA ARG A 144 16.54 -8.70 -0.20
C ARG A 144 16.13 -7.26 0.12
N LEU A 145 15.70 -7.00 1.36
CA LEU A 145 15.37 -5.64 1.83
C LEU A 145 16.55 -4.67 1.70
N SER A 146 17.78 -5.13 1.95
CA SER A 146 18.97 -4.30 1.79
C SER A 146 19.22 -3.93 0.32
N ALA A 147 19.05 -4.88 -0.59
CA ALA A 147 19.17 -4.64 -2.03
C ALA A 147 18.08 -3.70 -2.56
N ASP A 148 16.84 -3.89 -2.11
CA ASP A 148 15.70 -3.05 -2.47
C ASP A 148 15.84 -1.63 -1.86
N ASN A 149 16.38 -1.50 -0.64
CA ASN A 149 16.72 -0.20 -0.05
C ASN A 149 17.78 0.56 -0.87
N LEU A 150 18.81 -0.11 -1.37
CA LEU A 150 19.81 0.54 -2.24
C LEU A 150 19.17 1.08 -3.53
N ALA A 151 18.24 0.32 -4.13
CA ALA A 151 17.49 0.75 -5.28
C ALA A 151 16.55 1.93 -4.94
N MET A 152 15.86 1.86 -3.80
CA MET A 152 14.99 2.93 -3.31
C MET A 152 15.76 4.23 -3.12
N GLN A 153 16.90 4.19 -2.42
CA GLN A 153 17.75 5.37 -2.21
C GLN A 153 18.23 5.98 -3.54
N ALA A 154 18.60 5.15 -4.51
CA ALA A 154 18.98 5.63 -5.84
C ALA A 154 17.82 6.36 -6.56
N HIS A 155 16.58 5.94 -6.34
CA HIS A 155 15.39 6.63 -6.84
C HIS A 155 15.08 7.91 -6.06
N LEU A 156 15.21 7.90 -4.74
CA LEU A 156 15.00 9.09 -3.91
C LEU A 156 16.01 10.20 -4.21
N ILE A 157 17.28 9.86 -4.48
CA ILE A 157 18.29 10.83 -4.94
C ILE A 157 17.89 11.44 -6.30
N GLN A 158 17.28 10.65 -7.19
CA GLN A 158 16.76 11.19 -8.46
C GLN A 158 15.59 12.13 -8.21
N VAL A 159 14.68 11.81 -7.28
CA VAL A 159 13.60 12.72 -6.87
C VAL A 159 14.19 14.03 -6.36
N ASP A 160 15.10 14.00 -5.39
CA ASP A 160 15.71 15.21 -4.81
C ASP A 160 16.43 16.10 -5.85
N GLY A 161 16.96 15.49 -6.92
CA GLY A 161 17.56 16.21 -8.04
C GLY A 161 16.58 16.93 -8.97
N ILE A 162 15.27 16.68 -8.87
CA ILE A 162 14.24 17.27 -9.73
C ILE A 162 13.70 18.53 -9.07
N THR A 163 13.70 19.66 -9.79
CA THR A 163 13.06 20.89 -9.30
C THR A 163 11.56 20.86 -9.59
N PRO A 164 10.67 20.86 -8.58
CA PRO A 164 9.23 20.86 -8.82
C PRO A 164 8.74 22.23 -9.30
N PRO A 165 7.67 22.28 -10.12
CA PRO A 165 6.95 23.51 -10.38
C PRO A 165 6.26 24.00 -9.09
N SER A 166 5.88 25.27 -9.03
CA SER A 166 5.28 25.86 -7.81
C SER A 166 4.00 25.18 -7.32
N ASN A 167 3.21 24.61 -8.24
CA ASN A 167 2.01 23.83 -7.91
C ASN A 167 2.32 22.36 -7.57
N GLY A 168 3.55 21.90 -7.80
CA GLY A 168 4.03 20.55 -7.49
C GLY A 168 4.89 20.45 -6.22
N THR A 169 5.27 21.57 -5.60
CA THR A 169 6.17 21.59 -4.43
C THR A 169 5.67 20.71 -3.28
N GLN A 170 4.40 20.79 -2.91
CA GLN A 170 3.86 19.97 -1.82
C GLN A 170 3.94 18.47 -2.12
N ILE A 171 3.69 18.06 -3.36
CA ILE A 171 3.79 16.65 -3.79
C ILE A 171 5.24 16.19 -3.66
N HIS A 172 6.17 17.04 -4.12
CA HIS A 172 7.59 16.76 -4.06
C HIS A 172 8.11 16.61 -2.63
N ASP A 173 7.75 17.55 -1.75
CA ASP A 173 8.11 17.51 -0.33
C ASP A 173 7.61 16.22 0.34
N GLN A 174 6.41 15.74 -0.03
CA GLN A 174 5.88 14.49 0.47
C GLN A 174 6.65 13.26 -0.03
N LEU A 175 7.10 13.26 -1.29
CA LEU A 175 7.93 12.19 -1.83
C LEU A 175 9.30 12.12 -1.13
N VAL A 176 9.89 13.28 -0.83
CA VAL A 176 11.13 13.36 -0.05
C VAL A 176 10.89 12.84 1.37
N SER A 177 9.83 13.32 2.04
CA SER A 177 9.50 12.88 3.41
C SER A 177 9.17 11.39 3.51
N SER A 178 8.56 10.78 2.48
CA SER A 178 8.38 9.32 2.44
C SER A 178 9.70 8.56 2.32
N GLY A 179 10.70 9.15 1.67
CA GLY A 179 12.05 8.62 1.60
C GLY A 179 12.74 8.61 2.96
N ASP A 180 12.62 9.70 3.72
CA ASP A 180 13.16 9.78 5.09
C ASP A 180 12.54 8.70 6.00
N ALA A 181 11.21 8.55 5.95
CA ALA A 181 10.52 7.51 6.71
C ALA A 181 10.95 6.09 6.28
N TRP A 182 11.26 5.88 5.01
CA TRP A 182 11.79 4.61 4.51
C TRP A 182 13.19 4.32 5.06
N GLU A 183 14.07 5.31 5.06
CA GLU A 183 15.43 5.18 5.60
C GLU A 183 15.38 4.82 7.10
N GLU A 184 14.58 5.53 7.89
CA GLU A 184 14.35 5.21 9.30
C GLU A 184 13.81 3.78 9.50
N ALA A 185 12.94 3.30 8.60
CA ALA A 185 12.43 1.93 8.66
C ALA A 185 13.57 0.91 8.50
N MET A 186 14.45 1.16 7.52
CA MET A 186 15.59 0.31 7.22
C MET A 186 16.66 0.31 8.32
N GLU A 187 16.91 1.44 8.96
CA GLU A 187 17.77 1.52 10.16
C GLU A 187 17.26 0.59 11.28
N ASN A 188 15.95 0.56 11.51
CA ASN A 188 15.36 -0.34 12.49
C ASN A 188 15.43 -1.82 12.07
N VAL A 189 15.30 -2.13 10.77
CA VAL A 189 15.52 -3.50 10.26
C VAL A 189 16.98 -3.94 10.47
N GLU A 190 17.94 -3.05 10.21
CA GLU A 190 19.37 -3.33 10.44
C GLU A 190 19.64 -3.61 11.92
N LEU A 191 19.12 -2.76 12.83
CA LEU A 191 19.21 -2.99 14.27
C LEU A 191 18.55 -4.32 14.69
N PHE A 192 17.42 -4.69 14.09
CA PHE A 192 16.80 -6.00 14.30
C PHE A 192 17.75 -7.13 13.88
N CYS A 193 18.32 -7.07 12.69
CA CYS A 193 19.21 -8.10 12.16
C CYS A 193 20.53 -8.23 12.93
N ASP A 194 21.08 -7.12 13.42
CA ASP A 194 22.32 -7.11 14.20
C ASP A 194 22.14 -7.64 15.62
N THR A 195 21.01 -7.35 16.24
CA THR A 195 20.78 -7.64 17.67
C THR A 195 19.88 -8.85 17.93
N GLY A 196 19.08 -9.26 16.95
CA GLY A 196 17.99 -10.22 17.12
C GLY A 196 16.85 -9.72 18.01
N ASN A 197 16.81 -8.42 18.34
CA ASN A 197 15.79 -7.86 19.22
C ASN A 197 14.51 -7.49 18.46
N GLY A 198 13.48 -8.31 18.61
CA GLY A 198 12.17 -8.11 17.96
C GLY A 198 11.49 -6.77 18.27
N LEU A 199 11.91 -6.02 19.30
CA LEU A 199 11.39 -4.68 19.57
C LEU A 199 11.67 -3.68 18.44
N TYR A 200 12.69 -3.91 17.61
CA TYR A 200 12.97 -3.06 16.45
C TYR A 200 12.05 -3.34 15.24
N LYS A 201 11.35 -4.47 15.20
CA LYS A 201 10.37 -4.77 14.14
C LYS A 201 9.18 -3.81 14.16
N ILE A 202 8.73 -3.42 15.36
CA ILE A 202 7.57 -2.54 15.53
C ILE A 202 7.83 -1.13 14.93
N PRO A 203 8.89 -0.40 15.33
CA PRO A 203 9.18 0.90 14.74
C PRO A 203 9.53 0.78 13.24
N ALA A 204 10.24 -0.28 12.80
CA ALA A 204 10.48 -0.53 11.38
C ALA A 204 9.16 -0.59 10.59
N ALA A 205 8.21 -1.40 11.05
CA ALA A 205 6.92 -1.56 10.41
C ALA A 205 6.10 -0.26 10.40
N LEU A 206 6.09 0.48 11.51
CA LEU A 206 5.40 1.78 11.58
C LEU A 206 5.98 2.77 10.58
N LYS A 207 7.31 2.78 10.41
CA LYS A 207 8.00 3.67 9.47
C LYS A 207 7.81 3.25 8.01
N PHE A 208 7.79 1.96 7.70
CA PHE A 208 7.36 1.48 6.38
C PHE A 208 5.93 1.91 6.06
N TRP A 209 5.01 1.82 7.03
CA TRP A 209 3.64 2.28 6.85
C TRP A 209 3.55 3.79 6.63
N GLU A 210 4.28 4.59 7.42
CA GLU A 210 4.37 6.05 7.27
C GLU A 210 4.89 6.42 5.87
N SER A 211 5.98 5.78 5.44
CA SER A 211 6.56 5.95 4.10
C SER A 211 5.55 5.61 3.01
N ALA A 212 4.90 4.44 3.08
CA ALA A 212 3.89 4.03 2.10
C ALA A 212 2.68 4.97 2.06
N ALA A 213 2.20 5.44 3.22
CA ALA A 213 1.07 6.37 3.30
C ALA A 213 1.41 7.74 2.66
N LEU A 214 2.61 8.26 2.92
CA LEU A 214 3.10 9.50 2.32
C LEU A 214 3.28 9.36 0.81
N PHE A 215 3.85 8.25 0.33
CA PHE A 215 3.96 7.96 -1.11
C PHE A 215 2.58 7.90 -1.77
N GLN A 216 1.60 7.23 -1.15
CA GLN A 216 0.26 7.13 -1.69
C GLN A 216 -0.45 8.49 -1.75
N ASP A 217 -0.33 9.32 -0.70
CA ASP A 217 -0.89 10.66 -0.70
C ASP A 217 -0.25 11.54 -1.78
N ALA A 218 1.09 11.49 -1.91
CA ALA A 218 1.82 12.21 -2.95
C ALA A 218 1.38 11.78 -4.36
N ALA A 219 1.27 10.48 -4.62
CA ALA A 219 0.83 9.94 -5.90
C ALA A 219 -0.62 10.32 -6.24
N ASN A 220 -1.52 10.29 -5.24
CA ASN A 220 -2.92 10.71 -5.42
C ASN A 220 -3.00 12.21 -5.76
N ARG A 221 -2.27 13.06 -5.03
CA ARG A 221 -2.21 14.50 -5.29
C ARG A 221 -1.60 14.83 -6.64
N PHE A 222 -0.55 14.11 -7.02
CA PHE A 222 0.06 14.22 -8.35
C PHE A 222 -0.95 13.96 -9.46
N TRP A 223 -1.71 12.87 -9.34
CA TRP A 223 -2.77 12.57 -10.31
C TRP A 223 -3.87 13.62 -10.34
N LEU A 224 -4.36 14.05 -9.18
CA LEU A 224 -5.37 15.10 -9.09
C LEU A 224 -4.88 16.41 -9.74
N LEU A 225 -3.61 16.76 -9.55
CA LEU A 225 -3.01 17.92 -10.19
C LEU A 225 -3.05 17.78 -11.72
N LEU A 226 -2.59 16.65 -12.27
CA LEU A 226 -2.61 16.39 -13.72
C LEU A 226 -4.02 16.44 -14.32
N ILE A 227 -5.00 15.85 -13.62
CA ILE A 227 -6.42 15.85 -14.03
C ILE A 227 -6.97 17.29 -14.02
N SER A 228 -6.71 18.03 -12.93
CA SER A 228 -7.25 19.39 -12.75
C SER A 228 -6.72 20.39 -13.77
N GLU A 229 -5.49 20.19 -14.25
CA GLU A 229 -4.85 21.02 -15.27
C GLU A 229 -5.13 20.51 -16.70
N GLY A 230 -5.85 19.39 -16.86
CA GLY A 230 -6.15 18.79 -18.16
C GLY A 230 -4.93 18.24 -18.89
N LEU A 231 -3.89 17.83 -18.14
CA LEU A 231 -2.59 17.44 -18.69
C LEU A 231 -2.42 15.93 -18.90
N GLU A 232 -3.42 15.12 -18.55
CA GLU A 232 -3.39 13.66 -18.66
C GLU A 232 -2.95 13.15 -20.06
N ALA A 233 -3.32 13.85 -21.13
CA ALA A 233 -3.01 13.46 -22.50
C ALA A 233 -1.55 13.73 -22.94
N TYR A 234 -0.78 14.44 -22.11
CA TYR A 234 0.58 14.89 -22.42
C TYR A 234 1.66 14.20 -21.59
N VAL A 235 1.28 13.53 -20.49
CA VAL A 235 2.18 12.72 -19.68
C VAL A 235 2.37 11.36 -20.35
N ASN A 236 3.61 10.88 -20.44
CA ASN A 236 4.03 9.62 -21.09
C ASN A 236 3.87 9.57 -22.63
N ARG A 237 4.01 10.70 -23.33
CA ARG A 237 4.23 10.74 -24.78
C ARG A 237 5.68 10.51 -25.17
#